data_AF-A0A7V3RE09-F1
#
_entry.id   AF-A0A7V3RE09-F1
#
_cell.length_a   1.000
_cell.length_b   1.000
_cell.length_c   1.000
_cell.angle_alpha   90.00
_cell.angle_beta   90.00
_cell.angle_gamma   90.00
#
_symmetry.space_group_name_H-M   'P 1'
#
loop_
_entity.id
_entity.type
_entity.pdbx_description
1 polymer ?
#
loop_
_entity_poly.entity_id
_entity_poly.type
_entity_poly.pdbx_seq_one_letter_code
_entity_poly.pdbx_strand_id
1 'polypeptide(L)'
;MKDPYEVLGVRHGATKEEIRDAYRELIKKYHPDKFRDNPDMKNLAEEKVKEINEAYNYLLDHQDDGSSSSVNSGDQQIFDQVRKKIDGGDLYGAEDLLINISDKSNPEWYFLSGLIYFKQGWYDKAESYLRYAHEAKPENKEYDEVYRQFLRSSRHNYNPTMSGNPNQGGGMNDEVGTCLSCCAALACADICCHCI
;
A
#
# COMPACT_ATOMS: atom_id res chain seq x y z
N MET A 1 12.86 5.96 27.79
CA MET A 1 11.96 4.93 27.26
C MET A 1 10.56 5.41 27.58
N LYS A 2 9.74 5.76 26.58
CA LYS A 2 8.35 6.15 26.82
C LYS A 2 7.55 4.89 27.08
N ASP A 3 6.60 4.96 27.99
CA ASP A 3 5.75 3.83 28.30
C ASP A 3 4.85 3.51 27.09
N PRO A 4 4.84 2.28 26.55
CA PRO A 4 4.01 1.91 25.41
C PRO A 4 2.51 2.16 25.64
N TYR A 5 2.04 2.00 26.88
CA TYR A 5 0.65 2.28 27.24
C TYR A 5 0.34 3.77 27.18
N GLU A 6 1.27 4.62 27.65
CA GLU A 6 1.12 6.08 27.57
C GLU A 6 1.19 6.59 26.13
N VAL A 7 2.03 5.99 25.28
CA VAL A 7 2.14 6.38 23.86
C VAL A 7 0.83 6.13 23.11
N LEU A 8 0.15 5.02 23.40
CA LEU A 8 -1.18 4.74 22.85
C LEU A 8 -2.32 5.43 23.62
N GLY A 9 -2.04 6.07 24.76
CA GLY A 9 -3.04 6.73 25.59
C GLY A 9 -4.02 5.76 26.26
N VAL A 10 -3.62 4.50 26.45
CA VAL A 10 -4.44 3.46 27.08
C VAL A 10 -3.99 3.21 28.52
N ARG A 11 -4.88 2.63 29.33
CA ARG A 11 -4.55 2.27 30.70
C ARG A 11 -3.60 1.07 30.72
N HIS A 12 -2.71 1.00 31.71
CA HIS A 12 -1.92 -0.21 31.96
C HIS A 12 -2.84 -1.43 32.13
N GLY A 13 -2.58 -2.47 31.33
CA GLY A 13 -3.40 -3.68 31.29
C GLY A 13 -4.70 -3.57 30.47
N ALA A 14 -4.81 -2.58 29.58
CA ALA A 14 -5.88 -2.52 28.58
C ALA A 14 -5.94 -3.80 27.75
N THR A 15 -7.13 -4.18 27.26
CA THR A 15 -7.28 -5.40 26.45
C THR A 15 -6.65 -5.23 25.06
N LYS A 16 -6.35 -6.34 24.36
CA LYS A 16 -5.85 -6.30 22.97
C LYS A 16 -6.79 -5.49 22.06
N GLU A 17 -8.10 -5.57 22.29
CA GLU A 17 -9.12 -4.84 21.56
C GLU A 17 -9.01 -3.33 21.81
N GLU A 18 -8.87 -2.90 23.06
CA GLU A 18 -8.68 -1.50 23.42
C GLU A 18 -7.38 -0.93 22.83
N ILE A 19 -6.30 -1.72 22.84
CA ILE A 19 -5.01 -1.34 22.23
C ILE A 19 -5.13 -1.17 20.72
N ARG A 20 -5.85 -2.09 20.04
CA ARG A 20 -6.14 -2.03 18.60
C ARG A 20 -6.97 -0.81 18.24
N ASP A 21 -7.99 -0.50 19.03
CA ASP A 21 -8.86 0.63 18.75
C ASP A 21 -8.15 1.96 18.99
N ALA A 22 -7.39 2.09 20.08
CA ALA A 22 -6.55 3.26 20.34
C ALA A 22 -5.51 3.49 19.22
N TYR A 23 -4.85 2.42 18.76
CA TYR A 23 -3.94 2.48 17.61
C TYR A 23 -4.63 3.06 16.37
N ARG A 24 -5.80 2.53 16.01
CA ARG A 24 -6.57 2.99 14.84
C ARG A 24 -6.94 4.47 14.94
N GLU A 25 -7.35 4.94 16.11
CA GLU A 25 -7.70 6.35 16.34
C GLU A 25 -6.48 7.27 16.18
N LEU A 26 -5.33 6.87 16.72
CA LEU A 26 -4.10 7.64 16.63
C LEU A 26 -3.57 7.71 15.19
N ILE A 27 -3.60 6.61 14.44
CA ILE A 27 -3.21 6.60 13.01
C ILE A 27 -4.11 7.54 12.20
N LYS A 28 -5.43 7.53 12.44
CA LYS A 28 -6.36 8.46 11.77
C LYS A 28 -6.12 9.92 12.15
N LYS A 29 -5.63 10.17 13.36
CA LYS A 29 -5.32 11.53 13.85
C LYS A 29 -4.05 12.07 13.21
N TYR A 30 -3.01 11.25 13.12
CA TYR A 30 -1.70 11.61 12.58
C TYR A 30 -1.51 11.19 11.11
N HIS A 31 -2.61 11.02 10.37
CA HIS A 31 -2.55 10.62 8.97
C HIS A 31 -1.95 11.73 8.08
N PRO A 32 -0.96 11.45 7.22
CA PRO A 32 -0.29 12.46 6.40
C PRO A 32 -1.22 13.22 5.46
N ASP A 33 -2.34 12.60 5.04
CA ASP A 33 -3.37 13.23 4.22
C ASP A 33 -3.97 14.49 4.87
N LYS A 34 -4.05 14.54 6.21
CA LYS A 34 -4.55 15.72 6.93
C LYS A 34 -3.57 16.90 6.95
N PHE A 35 -2.30 16.64 6.66
CA PHE A 35 -1.22 17.61 6.78
C PHE A 35 -0.55 17.89 5.43
N ARG A 36 -1.24 17.59 4.31
CA ARG A 36 -0.70 17.75 2.96
C ARG A 36 -0.19 19.17 2.66
N ASP A 37 -0.83 20.18 3.26
CA ASP A 37 -0.48 21.59 3.06
C ASP A 37 0.58 22.12 4.05
N ASN A 38 0.98 21.32 5.06
CA ASN A 38 1.88 21.74 6.13
C ASN A 38 3.04 20.74 6.32
N PRO A 39 4.20 20.96 5.66
CA PRO A 39 5.31 20.01 5.67
C PRO A 39 5.91 19.76 7.08
N ASP A 40 5.93 20.78 7.94
CA ASP A 40 6.44 20.64 9.31
C ASP A 40 5.55 19.71 10.16
N MET A 41 4.23 19.82 9.98
CA MET A 41 3.26 18.95 10.65
C MET A 41 3.27 17.54 10.09
N LYS A 42 3.55 17.37 8.79
CA LYS A 42 3.74 16.05 8.17
C LYS A 42 4.90 15.29 8.85
N ASN A 43 6.05 15.94 9.01
CA ASN A 43 7.23 15.32 9.65
C ASN A 43 6.94 14.92 11.11
N LEU A 44 6.30 15.81 11.88
CA LEU A 44 5.90 15.51 13.26
C LEU A 44 4.89 14.37 13.35
N ALA A 45 3.93 14.31 12.42
CA ALA A 45 2.95 13.24 12.35
C ALA A 45 3.61 11.89 12.02
N GLU A 46 4.58 11.86 11.12
CA GLU A 46 5.35 10.66 10.79
C GLU A 46 6.14 10.14 11.98
N GLU A 47 6.83 11.02 12.72
CA GLU A 47 7.55 10.65 13.93
C GLU A 47 6.61 10.08 14.99
N LYS A 48 5.45 10.73 15.19
CA LYS A 48 4.42 10.25 16.11
C LYS A 48 3.88 8.88 15.71
N VAL A 49 3.58 8.67 14.43
CA VAL A 49 3.10 7.37 13.95
C VAL A 49 4.17 6.29 14.13
N LYS A 50 5.45 6.62 13.95
CA LYS A 50 6.52 5.68 14.24
C LYS A 50 6.52 5.26 15.73
N GLU A 51 6.42 6.21 16.65
CA GLU A 51 6.30 5.92 18.09
C GLU A 51 5.08 5.03 18.39
N ILE A 52 3.93 5.33 17.76
CA ILE A 52 2.69 4.58 17.91
C ILE A 52 2.84 3.13 17.44
N ASN A 53 3.45 2.92 16.25
CA ASN A 53 3.67 1.58 15.70
C ASN A 53 4.63 0.76 16.57
N GLU A 54 5.70 1.38 17.08
CA GLU A 54 6.65 0.72 17.99
C GLU A 54 5.96 0.30 19.30
N ALA A 55 5.16 1.19 19.90
CA ALA A 55 4.39 0.89 21.11
C ALA A 55 3.37 -0.22 20.88
N TYR A 56 2.62 -0.16 19.78
CA TYR A 56 1.62 -1.17 19.41
C TYR A 56 2.23 -2.56 19.24
N ASN A 57 3.33 -2.65 18.48
CA ASN A 57 4.03 -3.93 18.27
C ASN A 57 4.57 -4.51 19.59
N TYR A 58 5.12 -3.66 20.46
CA TYR A 58 5.61 -4.09 21.77
C TYR A 58 4.50 -4.65 22.65
N LEU A 59 3.35 -3.95 22.71
CA LEU A 59 2.22 -4.39 23.51
C LEU A 59 1.60 -5.69 22.99
N LEU A 60 1.49 -5.86 21.68
CA LEU A 60 0.96 -7.10 21.10
C LEU A 60 1.84 -8.31 21.42
N ASP A 61 3.16 -8.16 21.30
CA ASP A 61 4.14 -9.21 21.60
C ASP A 61 4.14 -9.58 23.10
N HIS A 62 3.97 -8.59 23.99
CA HIS A 62 3.99 -8.81 25.44
C HIS A 62 2.61 -9.17 26.03
N GLN A 63 1.52 -9.00 25.28
CA GLN A 63 0.18 -9.41 25.66
C GLN A 63 -0.23 -10.77 25.10
N ASP A 64 0.71 -11.58 24.63
CA ASP A 64 0.40 -12.88 24.03
C ASP A 64 -0.12 -13.90 25.06
N ASP A 65 -1.39 -13.73 25.47
CA ASP A 65 -2.27 -14.76 25.97
C ASP A 65 -2.44 -15.78 24.84
N GLY A 66 -1.59 -16.81 24.85
CA GLY A 66 -1.97 -18.23 24.80
C GLY A 66 -2.82 -18.76 23.64
N SER A 67 -3.31 -17.94 22.72
CA SER A 67 -4.14 -18.33 21.58
C SER A 67 -3.28 -18.58 20.35
N SER A 68 -2.24 -19.41 20.50
CA SER A 68 -1.61 -20.08 19.37
C SER A 68 -2.52 -21.21 18.90
N SER A 69 -3.55 -20.88 18.12
CA SER A 69 -4.26 -21.86 17.31
C SER A 69 -3.31 -22.36 16.21
N SER A 70 -2.78 -23.55 16.45
CA SER A 70 -2.06 -24.43 15.53
C SER A 70 -2.50 -24.27 14.07
N VAL A 71 -1.60 -23.77 13.21
CA VAL A 71 -1.62 -24.09 11.77
C VAL A 71 -0.23 -24.00 11.16
N ASN A 72 0.44 -25.14 10.98
CA ASN A 72 1.65 -25.30 10.16
C ASN A 72 1.33 -25.35 8.64
N SER A 73 0.39 -24.50 8.24
CA SER A 73 0.08 -24.09 6.85
C SER A 73 -0.37 -22.61 6.84
N GLY A 74 -0.10 -21.90 7.96
CA GLY A 74 -0.76 -20.68 8.37
C GLY A 74 -0.36 -19.43 7.59
N ASP A 75 0.91 -19.27 7.22
CA ASP A 75 1.37 -18.00 6.61
C ASP A 75 0.72 -17.73 5.25
N GLN A 76 0.64 -18.74 4.38
CA GLN A 76 -0.08 -18.62 3.11
C GLN A 76 -1.57 -18.32 3.31
N GLN A 77 -2.20 -19.00 4.29
CA GLN A 77 -3.61 -18.75 4.61
C GLN A 77 -3.84 -17.37 5.24
N ILE A 78 -2.87 -16.82 5.96
CA ILE A 78 -2.93 -15.45 6.49
C ILE A 78 -2.79 -14.46 5.35
N PHE A 79 -1.84 -14.65 4.41
CA PHE A 79 -1.72 -13.80 3.24
C PHE A 79 -3.00 -13.78 2.39
N ASP A 80 -3.66 -14.92 2.20
CA ASP A 80 -4.96 -14.98 1.52
C ASP A 80 -6.05 -14.20 2.26
N GLN A 81 -6.07 -14.25 3.59
CA GLN A 81 -6.99 -13.47 4.41
C GLN A 81 -6.69 -11.97 4.34
N VAL A 82 -5.42 -11.60 4.35
CA VAL A 82 -4.95 -10.22 4.19
C VAL A 82 -5.40 -9.67 2.83
N ARG A 83 -5.19 -10.41 1.74
CA ARG A 83 -5.66 -10.05 0.39
C ARG A 83 -7.17 -9.81 0.38
N LYS A 84 -7.97 -10.73 0.96
CA LYS A 84 -9.44 -10.55 1.08
C LYS A 84 -9.83 -9.30 1.88
N LYS A 85 -9.11 -8.99 2.96
CA LYS A 85 -9.38 -7.77 3.74
C LYS A 85 -9.02 -6.51 2.97
N ILE A 86 -7.92 -6.52 2.23
CA ILE A 86 -7.51 -5.42 1.34
C ILE A 86 -8.58 -5.17 0.27
N ASP A 87 -9.11 -6.23 -0.34
CA ASP A 87 -10.18 -6.15 -1.33
C ASP A 87 -11.49 -5.65 -0.72
N GLY A 88 -11.77 -6.05 0.52
CA GLY A 88 -12.91 -5.55 1.31
C GLY A 88 -12.74 -4.12 1.85
N GLY A 89 -11.56 -3.50 1.70
CA GLY A 89 -11.26 -2.16 2.21
C GLY A 89 -10.92 -2.10 3.71
N ASP A 90 -10.87 -3.23 4.41
CA ASP A 90 -10.45 -3.33 5.82
C ASP A 90 -8.91 -3.34 5.92
N LEU A 91 -8.30 -2.19 5.63
CA LEU A 91 -6.85 -2.03 5.61
C LEU A 91 -6.22 -2.23 7.01
N TYR A 92 -6.94 -1.85 8.07
CA TYR A 92 -6.47 -1.99 9.45
C TYR A 92 -6.51 -3.44 9.93
N GLY A 93 -7.57 -4.17 9.60
CA GLY A 93 -7.61 -5.60 9.89
C GLY A 93 -6.60 -6.38 9.06
N ALA A 94 -6.29 -5.94 7.85
CA ALA A 94 -5.24 -6.53 7.01
C ALA A 94 -3.85 -6.35 7.65
N GLU A 95 -3.55 -5.15 8.16
CA GLU A 95 -2.30 -4.87 8.86
C GLU A 95 -2.17 -5.70 10.16
N ASP A 96 -3.24 -5.81 10.95
CA ASP A 96 -3.24 -6.61 12.18
C ASP A 96 -2.90 -8.09 11.93
N LEU A 97 -3.43 -8.68 10.85
CA LEU A 97 -3.09 -10.05 10.45
C LEU A 97 -1.60 -10.17 10.07
N LEU A 98 -1.03 -9.16 9.39
CA LEU A 98 0.37 -9.16 9.00
C LEU A 98 1.32 -8.98 10.20
N ILE A 99 0.91 -8.28 11.25
CA ILE A 99 1.75 -8.06 12.44
C ILE A 99 1.95 -9.35 13.23
N ASN A 100 0.96 -10.25 13.21
CA ASN A 100 1.03 -11.55 13.85
C ASN A 100 1.94 -12.55 13.10
N ILE A 101 2.36 -12.24 11.86
CA ILE A 101 3.26 -13.11 11.09
C ILE A 101 4.68 -12.95 11.62
N SER A 102 5.26 -14.07 12.08
CA SER A 102 6.61 -14.11 12.64
C SER A 102 7.69 -13.92 11.57
N ASP A 103 7.47 -14.46 10.36
CA ASP A 103 8.43 -14.35 9.25
C ASP A 103 8.23 -13.09 8.41
N LYS A 104 8.80 -11.98 8.91
CA LYS A 104 8.89 -10.70 8.19
C LYS A 104 9.98 -10.70 7.11
N SER A 105 10.60 -11.83 6.78
CA SER A 105 11.58 -11.92 5.69
C SER A 105 10.94 -12.26 4.35
N ASN A 106 9.68 -12.74 4.36
CA ASN A 106 8.99 -13.14 3.14
C ASN A 106 8.64 -11.93 2.27
N PRO A 107 9.05 -11.88 0.98
CA PRO A 107 8.71 -10.79 0.06
C PRO A 107 7.20 -10.52 -0.06
N GLU A 108 6.36 -11.53 0.13
CA GLU A 108 4.89 -11.40 0.12
C GLU A 108 4.39 -10.48 1.24
N TRP A 109 5.02 -10.53 2.42
CA TRP A 109 4.69 -9.65 3.53
C TRP A 109 4.96 -8.19 3.18
N TYR A 110 6.11 -7.90 2.55
CA TYR A 110 6.45 -6.56 2.07
C TYR A 110 5.51 -6.11 0.97
N PHE A 111 5.14 -7.00 0.05
CA PHE A 111 4.21 -6.72 -1.03
C PHE A 111 2.83 -6.30 -0.51
N LEU A 112 2.24 -7.10 0.39
CA LEU A 112 0.93 -6.82 0.97
C LEU A 112 0.97 -5.57 1.86
N SER A 113 2.03 -5.39 2.65
CA SER A 113 2.24 -4.16 3.43
C SER A 113 2.32 -2.93 2.51
N GLY A 114 3.05 -3.03 1.40
CA GLY A 114 3.16 -1.98 0.39
C GLY A 114 1.81 -1.62 -0.23
N LEU A 115 0.97 -2.62 -0.53
CA LEU A 115 -0.40 -2.40 -1.03
C LEU A 115 -1.31 -1.73 0.00
N ILE A 116 -1.21 -2.13 1.27
CA ILE A 116 -1.96 -1.50 2.37
C ILE A 116 -1.56 -0.03 2.47
N TYR A 117 -0.26 0.28 2.56
CA TYR A 117 0.23 1.65 2.63
C TYR A 117 -0.13 2.47 1.39
N PHE A 118 -0.10 1.86 0.20
CA PHE A 118 -0.50 2.51 -1.04
C PHE A 118 -1.98 2.93 -0.99
N LYS A 119 -2.87 2.04 -0.54
CA LYS A 119 -4.30 2.34 -0.38
C LYS A 119 -4.57 3.34 0.75
N GLN A 120 -3.73 3.36 1.79
CA GLN A 120 -3.79 4.36 2.86
C GLN A 120 -3.26 5.74 2.40
N GLY A 121 -2.48 5.82 1.32
CA GLY A 121 -1.88 7.08 0.85
C GLY A 121 -0.50 7.39 1.44
N TRP A 122 0.12 6.40 2.09
CA TRP A 122 1.50 6.47 2.59
C TRP A 122 2.48 6.08 1.47
N TYR A 123 2.56 6.92 0.43
CA TYR A 123 3.32 6.62 -0.78
C TYR A 123 4.81 6.38 -0.53
N ASP A 124 5.41 7.17 0.36
CA ASP A 124 6.85 7.08 0.69
C ASP A 124 7.21 5.68 1.23
N LYS A 125 6.41 5.19 2.19
CA LYS A 125 6.55 3.82 2.70
C LYS A 125 6.20 2.80 1.63
N ALA A 126 5.05 2.94 0.96
CA ALA A 126 4.57 2.01 -0.04
C ALA A 126 5.60 1.75 -1.16
N GLU A 127 6.29 2.79 -1.63
CA GLU A 127 7.35 2.67 -2.64
C GLU A 127 8.46 1.73 -2.16
N SER A 128 9.00 2.00 -0.96
CA SER A 128 10.10 1.20 -0.42
C SER A 128 9.74 -0.29 -0.26
N TYR A 129 8.53 -0.58 0.23
CA TYR A 129 8.04 -1.94 0.44
C TYR A 129 7.79 -2.67 -0.89
N LEU A 130 7.13 -2.01 -1.85
CA LEU A 130 6.84 -2.59 -3.17
C LEU A 130 8.12 -2.80 -3.98
N ARG A 131 9.07 -1.86 -3.90
CA ARG A 131 10.38 -1.98 -4.54
C ARG A 131 11.14 -3.18 -3.99
N TYR A 132 11.20 -3.34 -2.67
CA TYR A 132 11.86 -4.49 -2.05
C TYR A 132 11.23 -5.82 -2.50
N ALA A 133 9.90 -5.90 -2.53
CA ALA A 133 9.21 -7.11 -2.99
C ALA A 133 9.53 -7.45 -4.46
N HIS A 134 9.55 -6.44 -5.33
CA HIS A 134 9.91 -6.60 -6.74
C HIS A 134 11.37 -7.03 -6.92
N GLU A 135 12.30 -6.43 -6.18
CA GLU A 135 13.73 -6.78 -6.24
C GLU A 135 14.00 -8.19 -5.69
N ALA A 136 13.24 -8.62 -4.67
CA ALA A 136 13.38 -9.95 -4.08
C ALA A 136 12.84 -11.08 -4.99
N LYS A 137 11.80 -10.82 -5.79
CA LYS A 137 11.22 -11.78 -6.75
C LYS A 137 10.93 -11.12 -8.10
N PRO A 138 11.96 -10.88 -8.93
CA PRO A 138 11.79 -10.23 -10.24
C PRO A 138 11.03 -11.09 -11.25
N GLU A 139 10.98 -12.41 -11.03
CA GLU A 139 10.22 -13.35 -11.86
C GLU A 139 8.70 -13.28 -11.63
N ASN A 140 8.26 -12.70 -10.51
CA ASN A 140 6.84 -12.60 -10.20
C ASN A 140 6.20 -11.43 -10.95
N LYS A 141 5.40 -11.76 -11.96
CA LYS A 141 4.67 -10.80 -12.79
C LYS A 141 3.66 -9.96 -11.98
N GLU A 142 3.09 -10.51 -10.90
CA GLU A 142 2.14 -9.79 -10.04
C GLU A 142 2.82 -8.57 -9.41
N TYR A 143 4.03 -8.75 -8.87
CA TYR A 143 4.76 -7.67 -8.21
C TYR A 143 5.20 -6.60 -9.20
N ASP A 144 5.68 -7.01 -10.37
CA ASP A 144 6.06 -6.11 -11.46
C ASP A 144 4.87 -5.28 -11.97
N GLU A 145 3.71 -5.90 -12.19
CA GLU A 145 2.51 -5.20 -12.64
C GLU A 145 2.03 -4.17 -11.61
N VAL A 146 1.95 -4.58 -10.35
CA VAL A 146 1.56 -3.69 -9.24
C VAL A 146 2.57 -2.56 -9.04
N TYR A 147 3.87 -2.84 -9.12
CA TYR A 147 4.90 -1.80 -9.00
C TYR A 147 4.84 -0.79 -10.16
N ARG A 148 4.62 -1.25 -11.39
CA ARG A 148 4.41 -0.35 -12.53
C ARG A 148 3.13 0.47 -12.38
N GLN A 149 2.06 -0.13 -11.87
CA GLN A 149 0.82 0.57 -11.57
C GLN A 149 1.03 1.64 -10.49
N PHE A 150 1.79 1.30 -9.44
CA PHE A 150 2.20 2.25 -8.40
C PHE A 150 2.94 3.43 -9.02
N LEU A 151 3.97 3.20 -9.84
CA LEU A 151 4.73 4.29 -10.48
C LEU A 151 3.84 5.20 -11.35
N ARG A 152 2.87 4.63 -12.07
CA ARG A 152 1.92 5.41 -12.88
C ARG A 152 0.97 6.26 -12.02
N SER A 153 0.50 5.69 -10.91
CA SER A 153 -0.45 6.35 -10.00
C SER A 153 0.23 7.40 -9.13
N SER A 154 1.43 7.11 -8.62
CA SER A 154 2.25 8.03 -7.83
C SER A 154 2.69 9.24 -8.65
N ARG A 155 2.90 9.11 -9.96
CA ARG A 155 3.19 10.25 -10.87
C ARG A 155 2.07 11.28 -11.00
N HIS A 156 0.85 10.98 -10.57
CA HIS A 156 -0.29 11.91 -10.61
C HIS A 156 -0.54 12.61 -9.26
N ASN A 157 -0.01 12.09 -8.16
CA ASN A 157 -0.11 12.69 -6.81
C ASN A 157 1.22 13.29 -6.32
N TYR A 158 2.35 12.83 -6.88
CA TYR A 158 3.67 13.42 -6.73
C TYR A 158 3.94 14.26 -7.97
N ASN A 159 4.09 15.59 -7.80
CA ASN A 159 4.63 16.46 -8.84
C ASN A 159 6.14 16.61 -8.56
N PRO A 160 7.01 15.72 -9.05
CA PRO A 160 8.44 15.97 -8.99
C PRO A 160 8.70 17.07 -10.01
N THR A 161 8.95 18.29 -9.51
CA THR A 161 9.50 19.35 -10.34
C THR A 161 10.64 18.78 -11.20
N MET A 162 10.46 18.96 -12.51
CA MET A 162 11.26 18.41 -13.59
C MET A 162 12.77 18.47 -13.35
N SER A 163 13.44 17.34 -13.48
CA SER A 163 14.76 17.26 -14.13
C SER A 163 15.05 15.82 -14.52
N GLY A 164 15.06 15.53 -15.82
CA GLY A 164 15.34 14.18 -16.32
C GLY A 164 15.05 13.93 -17.79
N ASN A 165 15.72 14.70 -18.66
CA ASN A 165 16.12 14.39 -20.05
C ASN A 165 15.25 13.41 -20.90
N PRO A 166 14.49 13.90 -21.90
CA PRO A 166 13.81 13.07 -22.88
C PRO A 166 14.78 12.68 -24.00
N ASN A 167 15.47 11.55 -23.85
CA ASN A 167 16.22 11.00 -24.98
C ASN A 167 16.34 9.48 -24.94
N GLN A 168 15.26 8.81 -25.37
CA GLN A 168 15.37 7.61 -26.19
C GLN A 168 14.04 7.35 -26.90
N GLY A 169 14.03 7.63 -28.20
CA GLY A 169 12.95 7.29 -29.11
C GLY A 169 13.01 5.82 -29.55
N GLY A 170 11.83 5.28 -29.83
CA GLY A 170 11.62 4.00 -30.51
C GLY A 170 10.12 3.86 -30.73
N GLY A 171 9.67 4.20 -31.93
CA GLY A 171 8.27 4.46 -32.26
C GLY A 171 7.36 3.23 -32.22
N MET A 172 6.06 3.50 -32.13
CA MET A 172 5.05 3.19 -33.15
C MET A 172 3.63 3.37 -32.57
N ASN A 173 2.88 4.27 -33.20
CA ASN A 173 1.43 4.32 -33.34
C ASN A 173 0.60 4.90 -32.18
N ASP A 174 0.32 6.18 -32.35
CA ASP A 174 -0.99 6.83 -32.30
C ASP A 174 -2.24 6.02 -31.85
N GLU A 175 -3.01 6.73 -31.02
CA GLU A 175 -4.48 6.78 -30.97
C GLU A 175 -5.27 5.96 -29.91
N VAL A 176 -5.86 6.78 -29.02
CA VAL A 176 -7.14 6.66 -28.32
C VAL A 176 -7.34 5.60 -27.24
N GLY A 177 -7.39 6.07 -25.99
CA GLY A 177 -8.17 5.41 -24.96
C GLY A 177 -9.65 5.57 -25.24
N THR A 178 -10.36 4.49 -25.56
CA THR A 178 -11.69 4.18 -25.00
C THR A 178 -12.12 2.78 -25.39
N CYS A 179 -12.72 2.12 -24.40
CA CYS A 179 -13.33 0.82 -24.47
C CYS A 179 -14.58 0.85 -25.38
N LEU A 180 -14.46 0.78 -26.72
CA LEU A 180 -15.61 0.52 -27.61
C LEU A 180 -15.24 0.14 -29.06
N SER A 181 -14.56 -1.00 -29.24
CA SER A 181 -14.46 -1.66 -30.56
C SER A 181 -15.76 -2.42 -30.86
N CYS A 182 -16.59 -1.94 -31.80
CA CYS A 182 -17.39 -2.82 -32.69
C CYS A 182 -18.20 -2.16 -33.83
N CYS A 183 -18.38 -0.83 -33.93
CA CYS A 183 -19.40 -0.28 -34.86
C CYS A 183 -18.95 0.75 -35.93
N ALA A 184 -17.69 1.14 -36.05
CA ALA A 184 -17.28 2.23 -36.95
C ALA A 184 -16.48 1.83 -38.21
N ALA A 185 -16.49 0.56 -38.62
CA ALA A 185 -15.69 0.07 -39.75
C ALA A 185 -16.45 -0.03 -41.10
N LEU A 186 -17.49 0.77 -41.32
CA LEU A 186 -18.34 0.66 -42.53
C LEU A 186 -18.61 1.96 -43.30
N ALA A 187 -17.90 3.07 -43.04
CA ALA A 187 -18.21 4.35 -43.68
C ALA A 187 -17.02 5.06 -44.37
N CYS A 188 -15.97 4.35 -44.79
CA CYS A 188 -14.80 4.97 -45.44
C CYS A 188 -14.39 4.35 -46.79
N ALA A 189 -15.29 3.66 -47.49
CA ALA A 189 -14.99 3.04 -48.79
C ALA A 189 -15.67 3.72 -50.00
N ASP A 190 -15.83 5.05 -50.01
CA ASP A 190 -16.57 5.74 -51.11
C ASP A 190 -15.98 7.09 -51.58
N ILE A 191 -14.66 7.33 -51.48
CA ILE A 191 -14.02 8.55 -52.06
C ILE A 191 -12.99 8.25 -53.16
N CYS A 192 -12.80 6.98 -53.55
CA CYS A 192 -11.99 6.62 -54.72
C CYS A 192 -12.85 6.47 -55.99
N CYS A 193 -13.57 7.51 -56.42
CA CYS A 193 -14.13 7.57 -57.78
C CYS A 193 -14.45 9.01 -58.23
N HIS A 194 -13.42 9.77 -58.63
CA HIS A 194 -13.61 10.91 -59.53
C HIS A 194 -12.52 10.91 -60.61
N CYS A 195 -12.69 9.99 -61.56
CA CYS A 195 -12.17 10.06 -62.92
C CYS A 195 -13.36 9.90 -63.88
N ILE A 196 -14.01 11.00 -64.23
CA ILE A 196 -14.59 11.29 -65.56
C ILE A 196 -14.89 12.79 -65.66
#